data_AF-A0A081DD27-F1
#
_entry.id   AF-A0A081DD27-F1
#
_cell.length_a   1.000
_cell.length_b   1.000
_cell.length_c   1.000
_cell.angle_alpha   90.00
_cell.angle_beta   90.00
_cell.angle_gamma   90.00
#
_symmetry.space_group_name_H-M   'P 1'
#
loop_
_entity.id
_entity.type
_entity.pdbx_description
1 polymer ?
#
loop_
_entity_poly.entity_id
_entity_poly.type
_entity_poly.pdbx_seq_one_letter_code
_entity_poly.pdbx_strand_id
1 'polypeptide(L)'
;MNGGRIEADNMETGINVSTNPAIVNDATLSQLSFVGAGTLIDPYTTGTYSGFNFTKNWNVNCSGIPLETDAQAVGDINFNFTAGGGASTTFSSNGVPKKLAGVTTSNNLFRFSSSSDNRVVYEGKKKRFFNVSASVSFEGNTPGDRYIFYIARGRSGAATPTVIDQTGVWKVVPDGATVGATTIRDISAVPIVGVFDLEPNDYIEVWVERFSGTGQIFTVALNLALN
;
A
#
# COMPACT_ATOMS: atom_id res chain seq x y z
N MET A 1 -30.14 -2.18 26.51
CA MET A 1 -29.78 -0.75 26.42
C MET A 1 -28.58 -0.68 25.48
N ASN A 2 -28.74 -0.13 24.27
CA ASN A 2 -27.64 -0.01 23.30
C ASN A 2 -27.17 1.44 23.31
N GLY A 3 -26.04 1.67 23.98
CA GLY A 3 -25.31 2.92 23.92
C GLY A 3 -25.00 3.55 25.28
N GLY A 4 -23.98 4.40 25.28
CA GLY A 4 -23.46 5.11 26.45
C GLY A 4 -22.70 6.37 26.05
N ARG A 5 -22.56 7.31 26.97
CA ARG A 5 -21.81 8.55 26.80
C ARG A 5 -20.56 8.50 27.67
N ILE A 6 -19.40 8.78 27.07
CA ILE A 6 -18.16 9.06 27.79
C ILE A 6 -17.87 10.54 27.61
N GLU A 7 -17.93 11.29 28.69
CA GLU A 7 -17.60 12.71 28.74
C GLU A 7 -16.28 12.87 29.48
N ALA A 8 -15.32 13.53 28.83
CA ALA A 8 -14.05 13.91 29.44
C ALA A 8 -13.92 15.43 29.35
N ASP A 9 -14.02 16.11 30.49
CA ASP A 9 -13.83 17.55 30.57
C ASP A 9 -12.34 17.91 30.60
N ASN A 10 -12.05 19.22 30.68
CA ASN A 10 -10.66 19.70 30.64
C ASN A 10 -9.80 19.03 31.73
N MET A 11 -8.65 18.48 31.33
CA MET A 11 -7.72 17.69 32.16
C MET A 11 -8.22 16.29 32.57
N GLU A 12 -9.39 15.86 32.11
CA GLU A 12 -9.86 14.48 32.30
C GLU A 12 -9.46 13.59 31.12
N THR A 13 -9.46 12.28 31.38
CA THR A 13 -9.23 11.25 30.36
C THR A 13 -10.39 10.28 30.35
N GLY A 14 -11.02 10.07 29.19
CA GLY A 14 -12.16 9.17 29.05
C GLY A 14 -11.77 7.70 29.22
N ILE A 15 -10.94 7.18 28.31
CA ILE A 15 -10.34 5.84 28.42
C ILE A 15 -8.83 5.96 28.37
N ASN A 16 -8.14 5.28 29.28
CA ASN A 16 -6.68 5.19 29.27
C ASN A 16 -6.22 3.76 28.94
N VAL A 17 -5.48 3.63 27.83
CA VAL A 17 -4.82 2.39 27.39
C VAL A 17 -3.30 2.57 27.19
N SER A 18 -2.71 3.66 27.68
CA SER A 18 -1.29 3.98 27.50
C SER A 18 -0.34 3.07 28.27
N THR A 19 -0.86 2.30 29.22
CA THR A 19 -0.12 1.20 29.87
C THR A 19 0.03 -0.05 29.00
N ASN A 20 -0.48 -0.03 27.76
CA ASN A 20 -0.49 -1.12 26.80
C ASN A 20 -1.10 -2.43 27.33
N PRO A 21 -2.38 -2.44 27.78
CA PRO A 21 -3.00 -3.65 28.32
C PRO A 21 -3.04 -4.77 27.26
N ALA A 22 -2.72 -5.99 27.69
CA ALA A 22 -2.71 -7.16 26.83
C ALA A 22 -4.13 -7.64 26.50
N ILE A 23 -4.44 -7.76 25.22
CA ILE A 23 -5.72 -8.32 24.73
C ILE A 23 -5.46 -9.75 24.25
N VAL A 24 -6.04 -10.74 24.93
CA VAL A 24 -5.83 -12.17 24.61
C VAL A 24 -6.65 -12.62 23.41
N ASN A 25 -7.91 -12.18 23.30
CA ASN A 25 -8.82 -12.58 22.24
C ASN A 25 -9.15 -11.39 21.34
N ASP A 26 -10.22 -10.66 21.61
CA ASP A 26 -10.62 -9.46 20.90
C ASP A 26 -11.21 -8.47 21.91
N ALA A 27 -10.99 -7.19 21.67
CA ALA A 27 -11.64 -6.12 22.41
C ALA A 27 -12.57 -5.35 21.46
N THR A 28 -13.75 -4.98 21.94
CA THR A 28 -14.73 -4.22 21.15
C THR A 28 -15.19 -3.01 21.93
N LEU A 29 -15.20 -1.87 21.24
CA LEU A 29 -15.77 -0.63 21.74
C LEU A 29 -16.78 -0.15 20.71
N SER A 30 -18.07 -0.28 21.00
CA SER A 30 -19.12 0.07 20.05
C SER A 30 -20.29 0.78 20.74
N GLN A 31 -21.01 1.58 19.96
CA GLN A 31 -22.22 2.29 20.40
C GLN A 31 -22.00 3.35 21.50
N LEU A 32 -20.75 3.72 21.79
CA LEU A 32 -20.44 4.81 22.69
C LEU A 32 -20.29 6.13 21.94
N SER A 33 -20.59 7.24 22.62
CA SER A 33 -20.30 8.59 22.15
C SER A 33 -19.28 9.24 23.08
N PHE A 34 -18.10 9.54 22.54
CA PHE A 34 -17.05 10.30 23.21
C PHE A 34 -17.27 11.80 22.96
N VAL A 35 -17.34 12.58 24.02
CA VAL A 35 -17.53 14.04 23.96
C VAL A 35 -16.75 14.73 25.07
N GLY A 36 -16.68 16.05 25.02
CA GLY A 36 -15.96 16.87 25.99
C GLY A 36 -14.66 17.43 25.42
N ALA A 37 -14.05 18.34 26.16
CA ALA A 37 -12.86 19.08 25.75
C ALA A 37 -11.54 18.43 26.23
N GLY A 38 -11.62 17.38 27.02
CA GLY A 38 -10.49 16.62 27.56
C GLY A 38 -9.90 15.60 26.57
N THR A 39 -9.06 14.72 27.10
CA THR A 39 -8.47 13.63 26.35
C THR A 39 -9.47 12.48 26.23
N LEU A 40 -10.08 12.30 25.06
CA LEU A 40 -11.11 11.25 24.88
C LEU A 40 -10.51 9.85 25.08
N ILE A 41 -9.34 9.60 24.50
CA ILE A 41 -8.56 8.36 24.65
C ILE A 41 -7.10 8.73 24.89
N ASP A 42 -6.50 8.19 25.96
CA ASP A 42 -5.05 8.14 26.12
C ASP A 42 -4.54 6.84 25.48
N PRO A 43 -3.88 6.90 24.30
CA PRO A 43 -3.74 5.78 23.39
C PRO A 43 -2.66 4.77 23.81
N TYR A 44 -2.69 3.58 23.20
CA TYR A 44 -1.58 2.64 23.28
C TYR A 44 -0.30 3.31 22.76
N THR A 45 0.83 3.09 23.43
CA THR A 45 2.12 3.67 23.02
C THR A 45 2.87 2.81 22.00
N THR A 46 2.39 1.59 21.74
CA THR A 46 2.97 0.66 20.76
C THR A 46 1.87 -0.09 20.01
N GLY A 47 2.14 -0.49 18.77
CA GLY A 47 1.20 -1.26 17.95
C GLY A 47 -0.02 -0.48 17.48
N THR A 48 0.03 0.86 17.55
CA THR A 48 -0.96 1.79 17.00
C THR A 48 -0.53 2.28 15.62
N TYR A 49 -1.46 2.97 14.96
CA TYR A 49 -1.26 3.61 13.66
C TYR A 49 -1.37 5.13 13.82
N SER A 50 -0.75 5.90 12.95
CA SER A 50 -0.78 7.36 13.03
C SER A 50 -2.22 7.89 12.97
N GLY A 51 -2.62 8.66 13.99
CA GLY A 51 -3.99 9.17 14.12
C GLY A 51 -5.01 8.19 14.74
N PHE A 52 -4.55 7.03 15.23
CA PHE A 52 -5.38 6.00 15.85
C PHE A 52 -4.90 5.67 17.27
N ASN A 53 -5.79 5.14 18.08
CA ASN A 53 -5.59 5.02 19.53
C ASN A 53 -5.35 3.58 19.98
N PHE A 54 -5.82 2.60 19.22
CA PHE A 54 -5.85 1.20 19.62
C PHE A 54 -5.00 0.32 18.70
N THR A 55 -4.60 -0.83 19.24
CA THR A 55 -3.93 -1.86 18.45
C THR A 55 -4.93 -2.62 17.56
N LYS A 56 -4.43 -3.39 16.59
CA LYS A 56 -5.25 -4.24 15.71
C LYS A 56 -6.14 -5.27 16.43
N ASN A 57 -5.91 -5.51 17.72
CA ASN A 57 -6.73 -6.39 18.56
C ASN A 57 -8.07 -5.78 18.98
N TRP A 58 -8.27 -4.48 18.69
CA TRP A 58 -9.51 -3.78 18.94
C TRP A 58 -10.38 -3.68 17.69
N ASN A 59 -11.69 -3.66 17.91
CA ASN A 59 -12.71 -3.25 16.94
C ASN A 59 -13.47 -2.06 17.54
N VAL A 60 -13.17 -0.87 17.06
CA VAL A 60 -13.68 0.39 17.62
C VAL A 60 -14.60 1.05 16.62
N ASN A 61 -15.87 1.19 16.99
CA ASN A 61 -16.91 1.88 16.22
C ASN A 61 -17.75 2.75 17.15
N CYS A 62 -17.22 3.93 17.47
CA CYS A 62 -17.81 4.90 18.39
C CYS A 62 -17.85 6.29 17.75
N SER A 63 -18.79 7.13 18.19
CA SER A 63 -18.82 8.54 17.81
C SER A 63 -17.79 9.33 18.61
N GLY A 64 -17.18 10.35 17.99
CA GLY A 64 -16.21 11.25 18.64
C GLY A 64 -14.75 10.77 18.60
N ILE A 65 -14.49 9.54 18.14
CA ILE A 65 -13.14 9.00 17.92
C ILE A 65 -13.07 8.29 16.56
N PRO A 66 -11.88 8.07 15.97
CA PRO A 66 -11.74 7.36 14.71
C PRO A 66 -12.35 5.95 14.71
N LEU A 67 -12.90 5.52 13.57
CA LEU A 67 -13.34 4.14 13.34
C LEU A 67 -12.12 3.24 13.15
N GLU A 68 -11.81 2.39 14.13
CA GLU A 68 -10.59 1.56 14.12
C GLU A 68 -10.93 0.08 13.95
N THR A 69 -11.12 -0.34 12.70
CA THR A 69 -11.49 -1.73 12.37
C THR A 69 -10.70 -2.23 11.17
N ASP A 70 -10.59 -3.56 11.00
CA ASP A 70 -9.98 -4.12 9.79
C ASP A 70 -10.68 -3.59 8.52
N ALA A 71 -11.98 -3.24 8.57
CA ALA A 71 -12.76 -2.74 7.44
C ALA A 71 -12.37 -1.32 6.98
N GLN A 72 -11.61 -0.57 7.78
CA GLN A 72 -11.08 0.73 7.40
C GLN A 72 -9.61 0.68 6.98
N ALA A 73 -9.00 -0.52 6.95
CA ALA A 73 -7.61 -0.68 6.58
C ALA A 73 -7.32 -0.07 5.21
N VAL A 74 -6.34 0.83 5.17
CA VAL A 74 -5.90 1.55 3.97
C VAL A 74 -4.38 1.59 3.96
N GLY A 75 -3.81 1.36 2.79
CA GLY A 75 -2.38 1.44 2.58
C GLY A 75 -2.04 2.10 1.26
N ASP A 76 -1.11 3.05 1.26
CA ASP A 76 -0.51 3.57 0.05
C ASP A 76 1.02 3.51 0.10
N ILE A 77 1.61 3.42 -1.07
CA ILE A 77 3.01 3.80 -1.27
C ILE A 77 3.13 4.55 -2.58
N ASN A 78 4.03 5.52 -2.61
CA ASN A 78 4.28 6.31 -3.78
C ASN A 78 5.72 6.82 -3.83
N PHE A 79 6.15 7.13 -5.04
CA PHE A 79 7.26 8.03 -5.29
C PHE A 79 6.98 8.81 -6.56
N ASN A 80 7.57 10.01 -6.63
CA ASN A 80 7.56 10.83 -7.82
C ASN A 80 8.93 11.52 -7.94
N PHE A 81 9.73 11.06 -8.90
CA PHE A 81 11.03 11.66 -9.14
C PHE A 81 10.87 13.02 -9.84
N THR A 82 11.80 13.93 -9.54
CA THR A 82 11.89 15.20 -10.28
C THR A 82 12.33 14.96 -11.72
N ALA A 83 12.12 15.95 -12.59
CA ALA A 83 12.48 15.84 -14.01
C ALA A 83 13.95 15.40 -14.20
N GLY A 84 14.16 14.35 -15.01
CA GLY A 84 15.47 13.73 -15.24
C GLY A 84 15.88 12.68 -14.21
N GLY A 85 15.09 12.47 -13.15
CA GLY A 85 15.26 11.42 -12.15
C GLY A 85 14.32 10.23 -12.37
N GLY A 86 14.67 9.10 -11.75
CA GLY A 86 13.91 7.86 -11.85
C GLY A 86 14.71 6.66 -11.36
N ALA A 87 14.02 5.55 -11.18
CA ALA A 87 14.60 4.30 -10.72
C ALA A 87 14.77 3.31 -11.88
N SER A 88 16.00 2.84 -12.09
CA SER A 88 16.29 1.86 -13.16
C SER A 88 15.98 0.44 -12.71
N THR A 89 15.12 -0.23 -13.46
CA THR A 89 14.87 -1.67 -13.37
C THR A 89 15.53 -2.37 -14.55
N THR A 90 16.58 -3.15 -14.25
CA THR A 90 17.36 -3.90 -15.25
C THR A 90 16.92 -5.35 -15.34
N PHE A 91 16.94 -5.93 -16.53
CA PHE A 91 16.50 -7.31 -16.79
C PHE A 91 17.68 -8.19 -17.22
N SER A 92 17.82 -9.36 -16.59
CA SER A 92 18.85 -10.34 -16.95
C SER A 92 18.50 -11.12 -18.21
N SER A 93 17.21 -11.39 -18.42
CA SER A 93 16.67 -12.15 -19.54
C SER A 93 15.23 -11.72 -19.81
N ASN A 94 14.73 -12.11 -20.98
CA ASN A 94 13.31 -11.94 -21.29
C ASN A 94 12.49 -13.03 -20.57
N GLY A 95 11.22 -12.75 -20.27
CA GLY A 95 10.33 -13.73 -19.63
C GLY A 95 10.57 -13.92 -18.13
N VAL A 96 11.36 -13.07 -17.48
CA VAL A 96 11.65 -13.16 -16.03
C VAL A 96 11.16 -11.88 -15.35
N PRO A 97 10.04 -11.94 -14.60
CA PRO A 97 9.54 -10.81 -13.84
C PRO A 97 10.53 -10.34 -12.77
N LYS A 98 10.53 -9.03 -12.52
CA LYS A 98 11.35 -8.39 -11.50
C LYS A 98 10.53 -7.33 -10.77
N LYS A 99 10.78 -7.19 -9.47
CA LYS A 99 10.24 -6.10 -8.65
C LYS A 99 10.67 -4.76 -9.24
N LEU A 100 9.71 -3.84 -9.40
CA LEU A 100 9.99 -2.49 -9.87
C LEU A 100 10.87 -1.76 -8.85
N ALA A 101 11.95 -1.13 -9.33
CA ALA A 101 12.86 -0.37 -8.47
C ALA A 101 12.28 1.00 -8.10
N GLY A 102 12.69 1.54 -6.96
CA GLY A 102 12.40 2.91 -6.54
C GLY A 102 12.04 3.00 -5.06
N VAL A 103 12.62 3.97 -4.37
CA VAL A 103 12.38 4.21 -2.94
C VAL A 103 10.99 4.77 -2.76
N THR A 104 10.14 4.10 -1.98
CA THR A 104 8.76 4.53 -1.78
C THR A 104 8.55 5.16 -0.41
N THR A 105 7.71 6.19 -0.38
CA THR A 105 7.15 6.77 0.84
C THR A 105 5.67 6.45 0.96
N SER A 106 5.07 6.69 2.12
CA SER A 106 3.65 6.49 2.36
C SER A 106 3.07 7.67 3.14
N ASN A 107 1.80 7.98 2.90
CA ASN A 107 1.09 9.05 3.60
C ASN A 107 -0.10 8.51 4.42
N ASN A 108 -0.62 7.34 4.07
CA ASN A 108 -1.85 6.77 4.59
C ASN A 108 -1.65 5.28 4.87
N LEU A 109 -1.30 4.96 6.12
CA LEU A 109 -1.17 3.59 6.60
C LEU A 109 -2.06 3.40 7.83
N PHE A 110 -3.13 2.64 7.67
CA PHE A 110 -3.92 2.12 8.77
C PHE A 110 -4.08 0.62 8.61
N ARG A 111 -3.57 -0.16 9.57
CA ARG A 111 -3.49 -1.64 9.47
C ARG A 111 -2.71 -2.10 8.24
N PHE A 112 -1.76 -1.28 7.81
CA PHE A 112 -0.77 -1.57 6.80
C PHE A 112 0.58 -1.00 7.25
N SER A 113 1.67 -1.54 6.70
CA SER A 113 3.00 -0.95 6.83
C SER A 113 3.75 -0.99 5.50
N SER A 114 4.75 -0.11 5.36
CA SER A 114 5.72 -0.16 4.26
C SER A 114 7.07 -0.61 4.82
N SER A 115 7.31 -1.91 4.80
CA SER A 115 8.52 -2.54 5.35
C SER A 115 9.74 -2.44 4.44
N SER A 116 9.54 -2.15 3.16
CA SER A 116 10.59 -1.96 2.17
C SER A 116 10.02 -1.23 0.96
N ASP A 117 10.92 -0.73 0.10
CA ASP A 117 10.59 -0.10 -1.16
C ASP A 117 9.62 -0.94 -1.99
N ASN A 118 8.60 -0.32 -2.58
CA ASN A 118 7.62 -1.00 -3.44
C ASN A 118 7.02 -2.25 -2.75
N ARG A 119 6.70 -2.15 -1.45
CA ARG A 119 6.00 -3.17 -0.69
C ARG A 119 5.04 -2.53 0.32
N VAL A 120 3.78 -2.98 0.27
CA VAL A 120 2.78 -2.72 1.30
C VAL A 120 2.40 -4.05 1.97
N VAL A 121 2.49 -4.11 3.30
CA VAL A 121 2.20 -5.30 4.11
C VAL A 121 0.90 -5.07 4.86
N TYR A 122 -0.06 -5.99 4.75
CA TYR A 122 -1.30 -5.94 5.51
C TYR A 122 -1.05 -6.36 6.96
N GLU A 123 -1.32 -5.48 7.91
CA GLU A 123 -1.05 -5.73 9.33
C GLU A 123 -2.32 -5.94 10.15
N GLY A 124 -3.50 -5.94 9.53
CA GLY A 124 -4.77 -6.20 10.20
C GLY A 124 -4.84 -7.58 10.84
N LYS A 125 -5.97 -7.88 11.48
CA LYS A 125 -6.14 -9.11 12.27
C LYS A 125 -6.83 -10.23 11.50
N LYS A 126 -7.77 -9.88 10.62
CA LYS A 126 -8.58 -10.84 9.84
C LYS A 126 -8.27 -10.74 8.36
N LYS A 127 -8.39 -11.86 7.66
CA LYS A 127 -8.33 -11.91 6.20
C LYS A 127 -9.35 -10.94 5.59
N ARG A 128 -8.93 -10.17 4.58
CA ARG A 128 -9.81 -9.26 3.82
C ARG A 128 -9.51 -9.30 2.34
N PHE A 129 -10.49 -8.88 1.55
CA PHE A 129 -10.31 -8.54 0.15
C PHE A 129 -10.04 -7.03 0.04
N PHE A 130 -9.02 -6.67 -0.71
CA PHE A 130 -8.65 -5.30 -0.99
C PHE A 130 -8.75 -5.03 -2.48
N ASN A 131 -9.27 -3.87 -2.85
CA ASN A 131 -9.05 -3.34 -4.19
C ASN A 131 -7.65 -2.76 -4.21
N VAL A 132 -6.86 -3.22 -5.17
CA VAL A 132 -5.50 -2.75 -5.38
C VAL A 132 -5.48 -1.99 -6.70
N SER A 133 -4.97 -0.76 -6.64
CA SER A 133 -4.75 0.07 -7.82
C SER A 133 -3.33 0.58 -7.81
N ALA A 134 -2.66 0.45 -8.94
CA ALA A 134 -1.34 1.00 -9.16
C ALA A 134 -1.32 1.83 -10.45
N SER A 135 -0.52 2.88 -10.46
CA SER A 135 -0.19 3.65 -11.66
C SER A 135 1.32 3.81 -11.72
N VAL A 136 1.91 3.31 -12.80
CA VAL A 136 3.35 3.37 -13.05
C VAL A 136 3.59 4.30 -14.24
N SER A 137 4.34 5.37 -14.02
CA SER A 137 4.88 6.20 -15.11
C SER A 137 6.32 5.78 -15.37
N PHE A 138 6.62 5.40 -16.61
CA PHE A 138 7.93 4.88 -16.97
C PHE A 138 8.42 5.40 -18.32
N GLU A 139 9.74 5.42 -18.47
CA GLU A 139 10.44 5.60 -19.73
C GLU A 139 11.11 4.28 -20.12
N GLY A 140 10.80 3.80 -21.33
CA GLY A 140 11.59 2.76 -21.98
C GLY A 140 12.75 3.37 -22.75
N ASN A 141 13.92 2.74 -22.72
CA ASN A 141 15.11 3.26 -23.41
C ASN A 141 15.39 2.64 -24.78
N THR A 142 14.69 1.56 -25.15
CA THR A 142 14.85 0.86 -26.43
C THR A 142 13.53 0.76 -27.17
N PRO A 143 13.40 1.38 -28.37
CA PRO A 143 12.21 1.27 -29.21
C PRO A 143 11.86 -0.18 -29.57
N GLY A 144 10.57 -0.51 -29.58
CA GLY A 144 10.05 -1.84 -29.92
C GLY A 144 10.09 -2.87 -28.78
N ASP A 145 10.74 -2.54 -27.65
CA ASP A 145 10.70 -3.38 -26.46
C ASP A 145 9.26 -3.54 -25.95
N ARG A 146 8.96 -4.74 -25.43
CA ARG A 146 7.65 -5.09 -24.89
C ARG A 146 7.78 -5.44 -23.41
N TYR A 147 6.99 -4.76 -22.60
CA TYR A 147 6.95 -4.92 -21.16
C TYR A 147 5.56 -5.29 -20.69
N ILE A 148 5.50 -6.02 -19.59
CA ILE A 148 4.26 -6.38 -18.93
C ILE A 148 4.40 -6.02 -17.46
N PHE A 149 3.46 -5.23 -16.95
CA PHE A 149 3.44 -4.81 -15.55
C PHE A 149 2.35 -5.56 -14.80
N TYR A 150 2.62 -5.94 -13.56
CA TYR A 150 1.75 -6.77 -12.75
C TYR A 150 1.74 -6.32 -11.29
N ILE A 151 0.72 -6.79 -10.59
CA ILE A 151 0.79 -6.94 -9.14
C ILE A 151 1.41 -8.31 -8.81
N ALA A 152 2.35 -8.33 -7.88
CA ALA A 152 2.80 -9.55 -7.24
C ALA A 152 2.29 -9.60 -5.81
N ARG A 153 1.82 -10.78 -5.40
CA ARG A 153 1.34 -11.05 -4.05
C ARG A 153 2.29 -11.98 -3.33
N GLY A 154 2.78 -11.54 -2.19
CA GLY A 154 3.53 -12.37 -1.26
C GLY A 154 2.64 -12.88 -0.14
N ARG A 155 2.83 -14.15 0.21
CA ARG A 155 2.27 -14.71 1.43
C ARG A 155 3.19 -14.45 2.61
N SER A 156 2.65 -14.34 3.81
CA SER A 156 3.41 -14.22 5.05
C SER A 156 4.52 -15.28 5.11
N GLY A 157 5.76 -14.84 5.40
CA GLY A 157 6.94 -15.70 5.45
C GLY A 157 7.54 -16.09 4.09
N ALA A 158 6.89 -15.81 2.96
CA ALA A 158 7.44 -16.09 1.64
C ALA A 158 8.52 -15.06 1.26
N ALA A 159 9.72 -15.54 0.95
CA ALA A 159 10.85 -14.71 0.51
C ALA A 159 10.60 -14.04 -0.86
N THR A 160 9.86 -14.72 -1.74
CA THR A 160 9.52 -14.25 -3.08
C THR A 160 8.01 -14.23 -3.28
N PRO A 161 7.42 -13.13 -3.78
CA PRO A 161 6.00 -13.10 -4.10
C PRO A 161 5.70 -13.89 -5.38
N THR A 162 4.43 -14.20 -5.59
CA THR A 162 3.91 -14.75 -6.84
C THR A 162 3.35 -13.63 -7.69
N VAL A 163 3.83 -13.49 -8.92
CA VAL A 163 3.24 -12.59 -9.91
C VAL A 163 1.83 -13.06 -10.25
N ILE A 164 0.88 -12.13 -10.31
CA ILE A 164 -0.53 -12.43 -10.60
C ILE A 164 -0.81 -12.00 -12.04
N ASP A 165 -0.63 -12.94 -12.96
CA ASP A 165 -0.67 -12.73 -14.41
C ASP A 165 -1.97 -12.08 -14.89
N GLN A 166 -3.08 -12.30 -14.19
CA GLN A 166 -4.39 -11.70 -14.49
C GLN A 166 -4.40 -10.17 -14.36
N THR A 167 -3.42 -9.59 -13.66
CA THR A 167 -3.25 -8.12 -13.58
C THR A 167 -2.31 -7.57 -14.65
N GLY A 168 -1.81 -8.41 -15.56
CA GLY A 168 -0.82 -8.03 -16.56
C GLY A 168 -1.30 -6.93 -17.50
N VAL A 169 -0.54 -5.83 -17.56
CA VAL A 169 -0.78 -4.72 -18.49
C VAL A 169 0.42 -4.57 -19.40
N TRP A 170 0.16 -4.69 -20.71
CA TRP A 170 1.16 -4.67 -21.75
C TRP A 170 1.46 -3.26 -22.23
N LYS A 171 2.75 -2.98 -22.43
CA LYS A 171 3.23 -1.77 -23.06
C LYS A 171 4.32 -2.08 -24.06
N VAL A 172 4.30 -1.36 -25.17
CA VAL A 172 5.34 -1.36 -26.18
C VAL A 172 6.00 0.01 -26.15
N VAL A 173 7.33 0.06 -26.13
CA VAL A 173 8.04 1.32 -26.32
C VAL A 173 7.88 1.71 -27.80
N PRO A 174 7.31 2.88 -28.13
CA PRO A 174 7.06 3.27 -29.51
C PRO A 174 8.32 3.20 -30.38
N ASP A 175 8.14 2.75 -31.63
CA ASP A 175 9.24 2.66 -32.60
C ASP A 175 9.69 4.07 -33.07
N GLY A 176 11.01 4.24 -33.22
CA GLY A 176 11.68 5.35 -33.90
C GLY A 176 11.09 5.67 -35.27
N ALA A 177 10.59 4.66 -35.97
CA ALA A 177 10.01 4.82 -37.31
C ALA A 177 8.74 5.69 -37.35
N THR A 178 7.98 5.78 -36.25
CA THR A 178 6.72 6.54 -36.18
C THR A 178 6.92 7.97 -35.63
N VAL A 179 8.04 8.25 -34.94
CA VAL A 179 8.23 9.51 -34.18
C VAL A 179 9.62 10.15 -34.35
N GLY A 180 10.52 9.59 -35.16
CA GLY A 180 11.85 10.14 -35.45
C GLY A 180 12.97 9.56 -34.57
N ALA A 181 14.12 9.27 -35.17
CA ALA A 181 15.14 8.36 -34.64
C ALA A 181 16.03 8.88 -33.47
N THR A 182 15.89 10.12 -33.01
CA THR A 182 16.95 10.73 -32.16
C THR A 182 16.58 11.02 -30.71
N THR A 183 15.33 10.86 -30.26
CA THR A 183 14.97 11.17 -28.86
C THR A 183 13.63 10.55 -28.39
N ILE A 184 13.44 9.24 -28.50
CA ILE A 184 12.19 8.63 -27.99
C ILE A 184 12.41 8.11 -26.57
N ARG A 185 11.93 8.91 -25.60
CA ARG A 185 11.61 8.48 -24.23
C ARG A 185 10.10 8.69 -24.08
N ASP A 186 9.30 7.71 -24.48
CA ASP A 186 7.87 7.78 -24.20
C ASP A 186 7.67 7.63 -22.69
N ILE A 187 7.10 8.65 -22.05
CA ILE A 187 6.63 8.55 -20.67
C ILE A 187 5.19 8.06 -20.74
N SER A 188 5.04 6.76 -20.55
CA SER A 188 3.74 6.09 -20.57
C SER A 188 3.29 5.81 -19.13
N ALA A 189 2.02 6.11 -18.83
CA ALA A 189 1.37 5.65 -17.61
C ALA A 189 0.72 4.27 -17.82
N VAL A 190 0.84 3.41 -16.82
CA VAL A 190 0.30 2.04 -16.79
C VAL A 190 -0.60 1.89 -15.57
N PRO A 191 -1.93 1.88 -15.73
CA PRO A 191 -2.84 1.55 -14.65
C PRO A 191 -2.92 0.03 -14.50
N ILE A 192 -2.68 -0.48 -13.29
CA ILE A 192 -2.75 -1.90 -12.95
C ILE A 192 -3.78 -2.04 -11.84
N VAL A 193 -4.77 -2.91 -12.00
CA VAL A 193 -5.84 -3.07 -11.01
C VAL A 193 -6.13 -4.53 -10.73
N GLY A 194 -6.58 -4.84 -9.52
CA GLY A 194 -7.02 -6.17 -9.14
C GLY A 194 -7.66 -6.20 -7.76
N VAL A 195 -8.27 -7.34 -7.44
CA VAL A 195 -8.82 -7.61 -6.11
C VAL A 195 -8.07 -8.79 -5.51
N PHE A 196 -7.58 -8.62 -4.28
CA PHE A 196 -6.70 -9.59 -3.65
C PHE A 196 -7.19 -9.95 -2.25
N ASP A 197 -7.22 -11.25 -1.95
CA ASP A 197 -7.34 -11.73 -0.59
C ASP A 197 -5.98 -11.68 0.11
N LEU A 198 -5.91 -10.90 1.19
CA LEU A 198 -4.72 -10.74 2.03
C LEU A 198 -5.01 -11.25 3.43
N GLU A 199 -4.15 -12.13 3.91
CA GLU A 199 -4.06 -12.56 5.31
C GLU A 199 -3.07 -11.66 6.06
N PRO A 200 -3.13 -11.60 7.41
CA PRO A 200 -2.17 -10.82 8.17
C PRO A 200 -0.71 -11.15 7.79
N ASN A 201 0.05 -10.11 7.50
CA ASN A 201 1.44 -10.09 7.03
C ASN A 201 1.65 -10.55 5.58
N ASP A 202 0.59 -10.78 4.81
CA ASP A 202 0.69 -10.83 3.35
C ASP A 202 1.05 -9.44 2.80
N TYR A 203 1.63 -9.41 1.61
CA TYR A 203 2.13 -8.18 1.03
C TYR A 203 1.87 -8.09 -0.47
N ILE A 204 1.80 -6.84 -0.95
CA ILE A 204 1.61 -6.48 -2.35
C ILE A 204 2.80 -5.66 -2.82
N GLU A 205 3.24 -5.94 -4.05
CA GLU A 205 4.31 -5.23 -4.75
C GLU A 205 3.94 -5.04 -6.22
N VAL A 206 4.57 -4.08 -6.89
CA VAL A 206 4.45 -3.89 -8.34
C VAL A 206 5.66 -4.47 -9.05
N TRP A 207 5.41 -5.33 -10.03
CA TRP A 207 6.44 -6.07 -10.76
C TRP A 207 6.35 -5.78 -12.26
N VAL A 208 7.45 -6.01 -12.95
CA VAL A 208 7.55 -5.84 -14.39
C VAL A 208 8.36 -6.95 -15.01
N GLU A 209 7.95 -7.39 -16.20
CA GLU A 209 8.64 -8.35 -17.03
C GLU A 209 9.00 -7.69 -18.37
N ARG A 210 10.22 -7.94 -18.85
CA ARG A 210 10.57 -7.69 -20.26
C ARG A 210 10.20 -8.93 -21.07
N PHE A 211 9.11 -8.86 -21.82
CA PHE A 211 8.66 -9.96 -22.68
C PHE A 211 9.61 -10.17 -23.87
N SER A 212 9.99 -9.08 -24.52
CA SER A 212 10.93 -9.09 -25.64
C SER A 212 11.70 -7.78 -25.71
N GLY A 213 12.98 -7.84 -26.09
CA GLY A 213 13.83 -6.66 -26.18
C GLY A 213 15.15 -6.80 -25.45
N THR A 214 15.85 -5.68 -25.30
CA THR A 214 17.15 -5.60 -24.62
C THR A 214 17.29 -4.39 -23.68
N GLY A 215 16.30 -3.51 -23.68
CA GLY A 215 16.28 -2.29 -22.88
C GLY A 215 16.00 -2.52 -21.40
N GLN A 216 15.92 -1.39 -20.71
CA GLN A 216 15.64 -1.27 -19.29
C GLN A 216 14.44 -0.35 -19.13
N ILE A 217 13.82 -0.39 -17.95
CA ILE A 217 12.77 0.55 -17.59
C ILE A 217 13.33 1.55 -16.59
N PHE A 218 13.04 2.82 -16.85
CA PHE A 218 13.26 3.90 -15.90
C PHE A 218 11.91 4.35 -15.35
N THR A 219 11.62 4.05 -14.09
CA THR A 219 10.35 4.43 -13.46
C THR A 219 10.46 5.82 -12.86
N VAL A 220 9.63 6.74 -13.35
CA VAL A 220 9.60 8.15 -12.92
C VAL A 220 8.63 8.35 -11.78
N ALA A 221 7.50 7.62 -11.79
CA ALA A 221 6.54 7.66 -10.70
C ALA A 221 5.86 6.32 -10.51
N LEU A 222 5.55 6.01 -9.24
CA LEU A 222 4.70 4.91 -8.83
C LEU A 222 3.69 5.47 -7.83
N ASN A 223 2.43 5.13 -8.01
CA ASN A 223 1.40 5.24 -6.98
C ASN A 223 0.75 3.87 -6.83
N LEU A 224 0.71 3.33 -5.62
CA LEU A 224 0.01 2.09 -5.28
C LEU A 224 -0.89 2.37 -4.08
N ALA A 225 -2.16 1.98 -4.19
CA ALA A 225 -3.16 2.16 -3.13
C ALA A 225 -4.01 0.90 -2.95
N LEU A 226 -4.37 0.62 -1.69
CA LEU A 226 -5.13 -0.54 -1.24
C LEU A 226 -6.24 -0.10 -0.26
N ASN A 227 -7.48 -0.57 -0.48
CA ASN A 227 -8.64 -0.32 0.40
C ASN A 227 -9.68 -1.46 0.43
#